data_AF-A0A933EYS4-F1
#
_entry.id   AF-A0A933EYS4-F1
#
_cell.length_a   1.000
_cell.length_b   1.000
_cell.length_c   1.000
_cell.angle_alpha   90.00
_cell.angle_beta   90.00
_cell.angle_gamma   90.00
#
_symmetry.space_group_name_H-M   'P 1'
#
loop_
_entity.id
_entity.type
_entity.pdbx_description
1 polymer ?
#
loop_
_entity_poly.entity_id
_entity_poly.type
_entity_poly.pdbx_seq_one_letter_code
_entity_poly.pdbx_strand_id
1 'polypeptide(L)'
;MLDRIVLATRNEGKARELSALLHGVAQRVESLAAHPGVALPPEEGTTYSENALAKARAVNRALGVPALGDDSGLEVDALLGAPGIHSARYARAGGGGAEAADAGAGGAGAVAAGTVGRAGDAARIERLLSELEAVPEDRRTARFRCALALVRG
;
A
#
# COMPACT_ATOMS: atom_id res chain seq x y z
N MET A 1 6.83 5.47 -26.78
CA MET A 1 6.56 6.33 -25.62
C MET A 1 5.06 6.45 -25.46
N LEU A 2 4.52 6.33 -24.25
CA LEU A 2 3.08 6.51 -24.02
C LEU A 2 2.73 8.01 -24.09
N ASP A 3 1.57 8.38 -24.63
CA ASP A 3 1.10 9.79 -24.59
C ASP A 3 0.78 10.20 -23.15
N ARG A 4 -0.06 9.42 -22.45
CA ARG A 4 -0.33 9.62 -21.02
C ARG A 4 -0.44 8.32 -20.24
N ILE A 5 -0.15 8.41 -18.94
CA ILE A 5 -0.38 7.35 -17.96
C ILE A 5 -0.91 7.96 -16.65
N VAL A 6 -1.84 7.27 -16.00
CA VAL A 6 -2.39 7.68 -14.70
C VAL A 6 -1.88 6.75 -13.60
N LEU A 7 -1.29 7.33 -12.54
CA LEU A 7 -0.85 6.64 -11.35
C LEU A 7 -2.05 6.37 -10.43
N ALA A 8 -2.33 5.11 -10.16
CA ALA A 8 -3.43 4.65 -9.31
C ALA A 8 -3.10 4.77 -7.81
N THR A 9 -2.68 5.95 -7.38
CA THR A 9 -2.35 6.28 -5.99
C THR A 9 -2.89 7.65 -5.60
N ARG A 10 -3.34 7.76 -4.34
CA ARG A 10 -3.66 9.05 -3.68
C ARG A 10 -2.52 9.55 -2.79
N ASN A 11 -1.46 8.76 -2.63
CA ASN A 11 -0.30 9.18 -1.85
C ASN A 11 0.57 10.10 -2.71
N GLU A 12 0.63 11.38 -2.36
CA GLU A 12 1.39 12.39 -3.10
C GLU A 12 2.90 12.12 -3.14
N GLY A 13 3.46 11.55 -2.06
CA GLY A 13 4.86 11.13 -2.00
C GLY A 13 5.16 10.06 -3.05
N LYS A 14 4.36 8.98 -3.06
CA LYS A 14 4.45 7.93 -4.08
C LYS A 14 4.23 8.47 -5.48
N ALA A 15 3.25 9.36 -5.66
CA ALA A 15 2.98 9.97 -6.95
C ALA A 15 4.21 10.73 -7.47
N ARG A 16 4.89 11.49 -6.60
CA ARG A 16 6.12 12.22 -6.95
C ARG A 16 7.26 11.28 -7.33
N GLU A 17 7.52 10.26 -6.52
CA GLU A 17 8.58 9.26 -6.76
C GLU A 17 8.36 8.50 -8.07
N LEU A 18 7.15 7.97 -8.28
CA LEU A 18 6.81 7.23 -9.50
C LEU A 18 6.82 8.13 -10.74
N SER A 19 6.39 9.38 -10.63
CA SER A 19 6.46 10.33 -11.75
C SER A 19 7.90 10.60 -12.17
N ALA A 20 8.83 10.70 -11.22
CA ALA A 20 10.25 10.84 -11.53
C ALA A 20 10.82 9.60 -12.24
N LEU A 21 10.44 8.39 -11.81
CA LEU A 21 10.87 7.13 -12.43
C LEU A 21 10.33 6.92 -13.84
N LEU A 22 9.16 7.48 -14.16
CA LEU A 22 8.51 7.35 -15.46
C LEU A 22 8.95 8.42 -16.47
N HIS A 23 9.88 9.30 -16.10
CA HIS A 23 10.44 10.28 -17.01
C HIS A 23 11.05 9.57 -18.25
N GLY A 24 10.59 9.96 -19.45
CA GLY A 24 11.01 9.35 -20.72
C GLY A 24 10.25 8.09 -21.14
N VAL A 25 9.40 7.52 -20.27
CA VAL A 25 8.51 6.39 -20.61
C VAL A 25 7.16 6.90 -21.15
N ALA A 26 6.62 7.95 -20.52
CA ALA A 26 5.38 8.62 -20.91
C ALA A 26 5.60 10.13 -21.06
N GLN A 27 4.88 10.78 -21.98
CA GLN A 27 4.93 12.24 -22.14
C GLN A 27 4.21 12.97 -21.01
N ARG A 28 3.11 12.38 -20.52
CA ARG A 28 2.32 12.90 -19.40
C ARG A 28 2.11 11.82 -18.33
N VAL A 29 2.42 12.15 -17.09
CA VAL A 29 2.16 11.33 -15.91
C VAL A 29 1.22 12.10 -14.99
N GLU A 30 0.05 11.55 -14.74
CA GLU A 30 -0.98 12.15 -13.89
C GLU A 30 -1.19 11.27 -12.65
N SER A 31 -1.57 11.87 -11.51
CA SER A 31 -2.00 11.13 -10.33
C SER A 31 -3.51 11.26 -10.13
N LEU A 32 -4.08 10.51 -9.19
CA LEU A 32 -5.51 10.63 -8.86
C LEU A 32 -5.91 11.99 -8.29
N ALA A 33 -4.95 12.87 -7.94
CA ALA A 33 -5.27 14.25 -7.59
C ALA A 33 -5.97 15.00 -8.74
N ALA A 34 -5.63 14.68 -9.99
CA ALA A 34 -6.30 15.25 -11.18
C ALA A 34 -7.65 14.58 -11.50
N HIS A 35 -7.99 13.47 -10.83
CA HIS A 35 -9.13 12.61 -11.14
C HIS A 35 -9.96 12.31 -9.87
N PRO A 36 -10.55 13.33 -9.21
CA PRO A 36 -11.20 13.15 -7.91
C PRO A 36 -12.38 12.16 -7.93
N GLY A 37 -13.06 12.00 -9.09
CA GLY A 37 -14.17 11.06 -9.28
C GLY A 37 -13.77 9.59 -9.42
N VAL A 38 -12.48 9.28 -9.56
CA VAL A 38 -12.02 7.89 -9.70
C VAL A 38 -11.80 7.28 -8.32
N ALA A 39 -12.55 6.22 -8.01
CA ALA A 39 -12.40 5.46 -6.77
C ALA A 39 -11.38 4.31 -6.95
N LEU A 40 -10.53 4.12 -5.94
CA LEU A 40 -9.70 2.92 -5.83
C LEU A 40 -10.48 1.82 -5.10
N PRO A 41 -10.30 0.54 -5.47
CA PRO A 41 -10.90 -0.56 -4.75
C PRO A 41 -10.28 -0.70 -3.36
N PRO A 42 -10.98 -1.36 -2.42
CA PRO A 42 -10.37 -1.76 -1.17
C PRO A 42 -9.18 -2.70 -1.42
N GLU A 43 -8.16 -2.62 -0.55
CA GLU A 43 -6.96 -3.47 -0.61
C GLU A 43 -7.20 -4.78 0.15
N GLU A 44 -7.94 -5.67 -0.50
CA GLU A 44 -8.34 -7.01 0.01
C GLU A 44 -7.50 -8.14 -0.60
N GLY A 45 -6.54 -7.83 -1.47
CA GLY A 45 -5.64 -8.81 -2.06
C GLY A 45 -4.74 -9.47 -1.02
N THR A 46 -4.36 -10.71 -1.29
CA THR A 46 -3.44 -11.50 -0.46
C THR A 46 -1.97 -11.24 -0.79
N THR A 47 -1.72 -10.58 -1.92
CA THR A 47 -0.37 -10.21 -2.40
C THR A 47 -0.31 -8.74 -2.83
N TYR A 48 0.89 -8.15 -2.77
CA TYR A 48 1.13 -6.79 -3.30
C TYR A 48 0.75 -6.67 -4.78
N SER A 49 1.04 -7.70 -5.58
CA SER A 49 0.71 -7.72 -7.02
C SER A 49 -0.79 -7.66 -7.29
N GLU A 50 -1.61 -8.34 -6.48
CA GLU A 50 -3.07 -8.30 -6.61
C GLU A 50 -3.62 -6.90 -6.30
N ASN A 51 -3.16 -6.27 -5.21
CA ASN A 51 -3.54 -4.92 -4.85
C ASN A 51 -3.11 -3.89 -5.91
N ALA A 52 -1.86 -3.98 -6.39
CA ALA A 52 -1.35 -3.10 -7.45
C ALA A 52 -2.18 -3.24 -8.73
N LEU A 53 -2.46 -4.47 -9.17
CA LEU A 53 -3.26 -4.73 -10.36
C LEU A 53 -4.72 -4.26 -10.20
N ALA A 54 -5.34 -4.50 -9.03
CA ALA A 54 -6.70 -4.06 -8.76
C ALA A 54 -6.82 -2.52 -8.87
N LYS A 55 -5.87 -1.79 -8.27
CA LYS A 55 -5.76 -0.33 -8.38
C LYS A 55 -5.61 0.12 -9.84
N ALA A 56 -4.67 -0.46 -10.58
CA ALA A 56 -4.44 -0.14 -11.99
C ALA A 56 -5.69 -0.38 -12.86
N ARG A 57 -6.34 -1.54 -12.69
CA ARG A 57 -7.56 -1.89 -13.43
C ARG A 57 -8.72 -0.94 -13.13
N ALA A 58 -8.89 -0.53 -11.88
CA ALA A 58 -9.96 0.40 -11.52
C ALA A 58 -9.81 1.75 -12.24
N VAL A 59 -8.60 2.32 -12.23
CA VAL A 59 -8.30 3.57 -12.93
C VAL A 59 -8.44 3.42 -14.44
N ASN A 60 -7.90 2.35 -15.01
CA ASN A 60 -8.01 2.08 -16.44
C ASN A 60 -9.48 1.95 -16.88
N ARG A 61 -10.32 1.21 -16.14
CA ARG A 61 -11.76 1.11 -16.44
C ARG A 61 -12.50 2.43 -16.32
N ALA A 62 -12.14 3.26 -15.35
CA ALA A 62 -12.82 4.54 -15.12
C ALA A 62 -12.46 5.60 -16.18
N LEU A 63 -11.22 5.58 -16.68
CA LEU A 63 -10.69 6.66 -17.53
C LEU A 63 -10.37 6.24 -18.97
N GLY A 64 -10.40 4.93 -19.27
CA GLY A 64 -10.08 4.39 -20.59
C GLY A 64 -8.62 4.59 -21.02
N VAL A 65 -7.69 4.76 -20.07
CA VAL A 65 -6.28 5.06 -20.37
C VAL A 65 -5.30 4.17 -19.61
N PRO A 66 -4.04 4.05 -20.08
CA PRO A 66 -3.03 3.30 -19.37
C PRO A 66 -2.91 3.74 -17.91
N ALA A 67 -2.87 2.78 -17.01
CA ALA A 67 -2.81 3.03 -15.58
C ALA A 67 -1.71 2.19 -14.92
N LEU A 68 -0.95 2.82 -14.02
CA LEU A 68 0.07 2.15 -13.20
C LEU A 68 -0.41 2.08 -11.76
N GLY A 69 -0.58 0.87 -11.24
CA GLY A 69 -0.80 0.62 -9.83
C GLY A 69 0.49 0.26 -9.12
N ASP A 70 0.55 0.61 -7.84
CA ASP A 70 1.65 0.33 -6.92
C ASP A 70 1.06 -0.23 -5.63
N ASP A 71 1.69 -1.27 -5.08
CA ASP A 71 1.47 -1.68 -3.69
C ASP A 71 2.80 -2.03 -3.04
N SER A 72 3.00 -1.54 -1.81
CA SER A 72 4.29 -1.67 -1.13
C SER A 72 4.12 -1.83 0.37
N GLY A 73 5.09 -2.50 1.00
CA GLY A 73 5.10 -2.70 2.44
C GLY A 73 6.46 -3.11 2.98
N LEU A 74 6.57 -3.11 4.30
CA LEU A 74 7.74 -3.59 5.04
C LEU A 74 7.44 -5.00 5.55
N GLU A 75 8.34 -5.94 5.29
CA GLU A 75 8.29 -7.29 5.85
C GLU A 75 9.44 -7.44 6.84
N VAL A 76 9.14 -7.80 8.09
CA VAL A 76 10.16 -8.07 9.12
C VAL A 76 10.24 -9.57 9.40
N ASP A 77 11.44 -10.13 9.32
CA ASP A 77 11.65 -11.58 9.41
C ASP A 77 11.25 -12.14 10.78
N ALA A 78 11.62 -11.45 11.86
CA ALA A 78 11.23 -11.82 13.22
C ALA A 78 9.72 -11.77 13.48
N LEU A 79 8.98 -11.01 12.66
CA LEU A 79 7.52 -10.87 12.76
C LEU A 79 6.79 -11.66 11.67
N LEU A 80 7.44 -12.69 11.11
CA LEU A 80 6.87 -13.56 10.08
C LEU A 80 6.36 -12.77 8.85
N GLY A 81 7.05 -11.68 8.51
CA GLY A 81 6.70 -10.80 7.39
C GLY A 81 5.73 -9.67 7.74
N ALA A 82 5.24 -9.56 8.98
CA ALA A 82 4.47 -8.39 9.40
C ALA A 82 5.35 -7.13 9.40
N PRO A 83 4.78 -5.93 9.13
CA PRO A 83 3.37 -5.66 8.81
C PRO A 83 2.91 -6.08 7.40
N GLY A 84 3.83 -6.33 6.48
CA GLY A 84 3.53 -6.88 5.16
C GLY A 84 2.56 -6.01 4.36
N ILE A 85 1.56 -6.65 3.74
CA ILE A 85 0.48 -5.98 2.98
C ILE A 85 -0.38 -5.02 3.84
N HIS A 86 -0.26 -5.08 5.16
CA HIS A 86 -1.00 -4.23 6.10
C HIS A 86 -0.19 -3.02 6.59
N SER A 87 0.98 -2.76 6.00
CA SER A 87 1.88 -1.66 6.37
C SER A 87 1.17 -0.33 6.58
N ALA A 88 0.29 0.08 5.65
CA ALA A 88 -0.43 1.36 5.76
C ALA A 88 -1.46 1.41 6.91
N ARG A 89 -1.95 0.25 7.38
CA ARG A 89 -2.99 0.10 8.41
C ARG A 89 -2.45 -0.36 9.76
N TYR A 90 -1.13 -0.52 9.87
CA TYR A 90 -0.51 -1.20 11.01
C TYR A 90 -0.76 -0.52 12.35
N ALA A 91 -0.89 0.81 12.42
CA ALA A 91 -1.17 1.49 13.69
C ALA A 91 -2.54 1.11 14.34
N ARG A 92 -3.47 0.51 13.59
CA ARG A 92 -4.88 0.33 14.03
C ARG A 92 -5.26 -1.10 14.42
N ALA A 93 -4.45 -2.10 14.09
CA ALA A 93 -4.78 -3.50 14.36
C ALA A 93 -4.36 -3.91 15.78
N GLY A 94 -4.96 -3.34 16.83
CA GLY A 94 -4.62 -3.67 18.21
C GLY A 94 -4.78 -5.16 18.52
N GLY A 95 -3.75 -5.77 19.11
CA GLY A 95 -3.78 -7.06 19.82
C GLY A 95 -3.75 -8.31 18.96
N GLY A 96 -2.64 -9.05 19.00
CA GLY A 96 -2.58 -10.41 18.44
C GLY A 96 -1.19 -10.81 17.99
N GLY A 97 -0.29 -11.06 18.95
CA GLY A 97 0.84 -11.93 18.64
C GLY A 97 0.29 -13.29 18.18
N ALA A 98 0.91 -13.84 17.13
CA ALA A 98 0.79 -15.21 16.65
C ALA A 98 -0.50 -15.95 17.05
N GLU A 99 -1.56 -15.88 16.24
CA GLU A 99 -2.67 -16.81 16.40
C GLU A 99 -2.40 -18.10 15.61
N ALA A 100 -1.97 -19.13 16.37
CA ALA A 100 -2.52 -20.45 16.16
C ALA A 100 -4.05 -20.37 16.26
N ALA A 101 -4.71 -20.99 15.28
CA ALA A 101 -6.13 -21.27 15.09
C ALA A 101 -7.15 -20.99 16.23
N ASP A 102 -8.27 -20.41 15.76
CA ASP A 102 -9.68 -20.53 16.21
C ASP A 102 -10.19 -19.67 17.39
N ALA A 103 -11.04 -18.68 17.07
CA ALA A 103 -12.46 -18.59 17.46
C ALA A 103 -13.04 -17.20 17.11
N GLY A 104 -14.25 -17.18 16.56
CA GLY A 104 -14.91 -15.96 16.08
C GLY A 104 -15.54 -15.07 17.16
N ALA A 105 -15.82 -13.82 16.79
CA ALA A 105 -17.02 -13.05 17.11
C ALA A 105 -16.95 -11.67 16.44
N GLY A 106 -18.10 -11.15 15.99
CA GLY A 106 -18.21 -9.95 15.15
C GLY A 106 -18.09 -8.62 15.88
N GLY A 107 -18.04 -7.56 15.08
CA GLY A 107 -18.08 -6.18 15.56
C GLY A 107 -18.00 -5.18 14.40
N ALA A 108 -19.15 -4.76 13.89
CA ALA A 108 -19.27 -3.69 12.91
C ALA A 108 -18.77 -2.37 13.51
N GLY A 109 -17.63 -1.86 13.02
CA GLY A 109 -17.06 -0.58 13.42
C GLY A 109 -16.57 0.17 12.20
N ALA A 110 -17.17 1.33 11.93
CA ALA A 110 -16.96 2.14 10.74
C ALA A 110 -15.47 2.37 10.40
N VAL A 111 -15.12 2.03 9.16
CA VAL A 111 -13.82 2.25 8.51
C VAL A 111 -13.51 3.75 8.40
N ALA A 112 -12.90 4.31 9.44
CA ALA A 112 -12.17 5.56 9.28
C ALA A 112 -10.94 5.29 8.42
N ALA A 113 -10.84 5.95 7.26
CA ALA A 113 -9.64 5.95 6.44
C ALA A 113 -8.42 6.28 7.30
N GLY A 114 -7.33 5.52 7.16
CA GLY A 114 -6.08 5.76 7.87
C GLY A 114 -5.62 7.20 7.65
N THR A 115 -5.22 7.89 8.71
CA THR A 115 -4.63 9.23 8.61
C THR A 115 -3.39 9.14 7.72
N VAL A 116 -3.50 9.63 6.49
CA VAL A 116 -2.40 9.76 5.55
C VAL A 116 -1.57 10.97 5.98
N GLY A 117 -0.30 10.76 6.34
CA GLY A 117 0.61 11.81 6.78
C GLY A 117 1.51 11.40 7.95
N ARG A 118 2.47 12.27 8.31
CA ARG A 118 3.54 12.02 9.31
C ARG A 118 3.03 11.50 10.66
N ALA A 119 1.91 12.01 11.14
CA ALA A 119 1.33 11.56 12.42
C ALA A 119 0.85 10.10 12.37
N GLY A 120 0.33 9.66 11.21
CA GLY A 120 -0.02 8.26 10.99
C GLY A 120 1.22 7.36 10.82
N ASP A 121 2.28 7.89 10.19
CA ASP A 121 3.56 7.17 10.05
C ASP A 121 4.21 6.92 11.41
N ALA A 122 4.26 7.92 12.28
CA ALA A 122 4.82 7.82 13.63
C ALA A 122 4.15 6.69 14.44
N ALA A 123 2.81 6.65 14.47
CA ALA A 123 2.09 5.60 15.19
C ALA A 123 2.34 4.18 14.64
N ARG A 124 2.52 4.04 13.31
CA ARG A 124 2.89 2.76 12.69
C ARG A 124 4.29 2.32 13.11
N ILE A 125 5.23 3.25 13.11
CA ILE A 125 6.63 3.02 13.49
C ILE A 125 6.72 2.68 14.97
N GLU A 126 6.10 3.45 15.85
CA GLU A 126 6.08 3.21 17.30
C GLU A 126 5.57 1.82 17.64
N ARG A 127 4.47 1.39 17.00
CA ARG A 127 3.98 0.02 17.16
C ARG A 127 5.02 -1.01 16.71
N LEU A 128 5.60 -0.85 15.52
CA LEU A 128 6.60 -1.78 15.01
C LEU A 128 7.80 -1.88 15.95
N LEU A 129 8.26 -0.75 16.49
CA LEU A 129 9.36 -0.70 17.44
C LEU A 129 9.01 -1.42 18.75
N SER A 130 7.77 -1.29 19.24
CA SER A 130 7.28 -2.01 20.41
C SER A 130 7.26 -3.53 20.19
N GLU A 131 6.79 -4.01 19.03
CA GLU A 131 6.79 -5.46 18.71
C GLU A 131 8.22 -6.02 18.54
N LEU A 132 9.19 -5.16 18.22
CA LEU A 132 10.60 -5.55 18.07
C LEU A 132 11.42 -5.40 19.36
N GLU A 133 10.86 -4.85 20.44
CA GLU A 133 11.60 -4.54 21.67
C GLU A 133 12.31 -5.77 22.24
N ALA A 134 11.61 -6.91 22.28
CA ALA A 134 12.16 -8.19 22.75
C ALA A 134 12.96 -8.98 21.71
N VAL A 135 13.01 -8.52 20.44
CA VAL A 135 13.74 -9.20 19.36
C VAL A 135 15.22 -8.80 19.41
N PRO A 136 16.17 -9.75 19.48
CA PRO A 136 17.60 -9.48 19.38
C PRO A 136 17.97 -8.71 18.10
N GLU A 137 18.93 -7.79 18.18
CA GLU A 137 19.27 -6.88 17.06
C GLU A 137 19.66 -7.63 15.78
N ASP A 138 20.41 -8.72 15.91
CA ASP A 138 20.83 -9.61 14.82
C ASP A 138 19.66 -10.36 14.15
N ARG A 139 18.48 -10.35 14.77
CA ARG A 139 17.25 -10.95 14.24
C ARG A 139 16.24 -9.92 13.71
N ARG A 140 16.56 -8.63 13.70
CA ARG A 140 15.66 -7.55 13.22
C ARG A 140 15.72 -7.29 11.72
N THR A 141 16.13 -8.28 10.91
CA THR A 141 16.20 -8.13 9.46
C THR A 141 14.82 -7.85 8.85
N ALA A 142 14.79 -6.94 7.89
CA ALA A 142 13.57 -6.50 7.23
C ALA A 142 13.83 -6.13 5.76
N ARG A 143 12.77 -6.13 4.96
CA ARG A 143 12.83 -5.75 3.54
C ARG A 143 11.61 -4.95 3.13
N PHE A 144 11.83 -3.94 2.30
CA PHE A 144 10.74 -3.31 1.56
C PHE A 144 10.41 -4.12 0.33
N ARG A 145 9.12 -4.42 0.13
CA ARG A 145 8.59 -4.97 -1.12
C ARG A 145 7.75 -3.93 -1.82
N CYS A 146 7.91 -3.84 -3.13
CA CYS A 146 7.08 -3.04 -4.01
C CYS A 146 6.68 -3.89 -5.22
N ALA A 147 5.39 -3.92 -5.53
CA ALA A 147 4.86 -4.49 -6.74
C ALA A 147 4.23 -3.39 -7.59
N LEU A 148 4.58 -3.36 -8.87
CA LEU A 148 4.02 -2.45 -9.86
C LEU A 148 3.20 -3.24 -10.89
N ALA A 149 2.04 -2.73 -11.26
CA ALA A 149 1.18 -3.32 -12.27
C ALA A 149 0.77 -2.28 -13.30
N LEU A 150 1.13 -2.52 -14.57
CA LEU A 150 0.71 -1.69 -15.71
C LEU A 150 -0.46 -2.36 -16.43
N VAL A 151 -1.59 -1.66 -16.51
CA VAL A 151 -2.72 -2.08 -17.36
C VAL A 151 -2.72 -1.19 -18.60
N ARG A 152 -2.58 -1.81 -19.77
CA ARG A 152 -2.75 -1.18 -21.07
C ARG A 152 -4.23 -1.34 -21.47
N GLY A 153 -4.82 -0.27 -21.98
CA GLY A 153 -6.21 -0.25 -22.46
C GLY A 153 -6.44 -1.19 -23.64
#